data_AF-A0A376DTF3-F1
#
_entry.id   AF-A0A376DTF3-F1
#
_cell.length_a   1.000
_cell.length_b   1.000
_cell.length_c   1.000
_cell.angle_alpha   90.00
_cell.angle_beta   90.00
_cell.angle_gamma   90.00
#
_symmetry.space_group_name_H-M   'P 1'
#
loop_
_entity.id
_entity.type
_entity.pdbx_description
1 polymer ?
#
loop_
_entity_poly.entity_id
_entity_poly.type
_entity_poly.pdbx_seq_one_letter_code
_entity_poly.pdbx_strand_id
1 'polypeptide(L)'
;MKRTNQFTNPWQEKELKILNNVDLTNNEVAEQLNRSYQAVKIKRLELGIKAKSEIDYWTDQEIVFLSKNRLLSNKEISEKIGRTEQSVSLKRNRLGLSQLSKNYDEFEIEYLIVNYHEKTTKEIAEFLGRSISSIQSKAYELGITKKSEYWSKQEIKLLKTNIKKSNESLSKLLNKSLNQIVYKKAHLKSIENRTKIIDEKIDKNVPFSTKGKLNRYIDVLSVLEVGHSFEFLNTEYHLVIQAKNYLSEKIFRTKPETKTTRRIWRLN
;
A
#
# COMPACT_ATOMS: atom_id res chain seq x y z
N MET A 1 63.99 -3.63 -2.96
CA MET A 1 62.71 -4.37 -2.94
C MET A 1 61.72 -3.67 -3.86
N LYS A 2 61.34 -4.27 -4.99
CA LYS A 2 60.33 -3.70 -5.89
C LYS A 2 58.96 -3.81 -5.21
N ARG A 3 58.35 -2.68 -4.84
CA ARG A 3 56.93 -2.63 -4.47
C ARG A 3 56.14 -2.94 -5.74
N THR A 4 55.71 -4.18 -5.91
CA THR A 4 54.78 -4.58 -6.97
C THR A 4 53.48 -3.81 -6.77
N ASN A 5 53.17 -2.92 -7.71
CA ASN A 5 51.97 -2.11 -7.67
C ASN A 5 50.75 -3.03 -7.80
N GLN A 6 50.13 -3.35 -6.66
CA GLN A 6 49.07 -4.35 -6.54
C GLN A 6 47.78 -3.95 -7.30
N PHE A 7 47.73 -2.72 -7.82
CA PHE A 7 46.61 -2.14 -8.57
C PHE A 7 46.64 -2.43 -10.09
N THR A 8 47.71 -3.04 -10.62
CA THR A 8 47.83 -3.33 -12.07
C THR A 8 48.00 -4.83 -12.37
N ASN A 9 47.73 -5.72 -11.42
CA ASN A 9 47.88 -7.16 -11.65
C ASN A 9 46.83 -7.66 -12.66
N PRO A 10 47.26 -8.34 -13.74
CA PRO A 10 46.37 -8.97 -14.71
C PRO A 10 45.36 -9.90 -14.03
N TRP A 11 44.13 -9.98 -14.56
CA TRP A 11 43.10 -10.88 -14.05
C TRP A 11 43.43 -12.33 -14.40
N GLN A 12 43.47 -13.20 -13.40
CA GLN A 12 43.75 -14.63 -13.57
C GLN A 12 42.45 -15.43 -13.80
N GLU A 13 42.52 -16.57 -14.49
CA GLU A 13 41.33 -17.41 -14.79
C GLU A 13 40.53 -17.83 -13.56
N LYS A 14 41.22 -18.14 -12.45
CA LYS A 14 40.57 -18.45 -11.16
C LYS A 14 39.78 -17.27 -10.59
N GLU A 15 40.25 -16.04 -10.81
CA GLU A 15 39.56 -14.83 -10.37
C GLU A 15 38.32 -14.57 -11.23
N LEU A 16 38.40 -14.87 -12.55
CA LEU A 16 37.27 -14.74 -13.46
C LEU A 16 36.09 -15.66 -13.08
N LYS A 17 36.36 -16.87 -12.55
CA LYS A 17 35.30 -17.77 -12.05
C LYS A 17 34.53 -17.17 -10.87
N ILE A 18 35.21 -16.59 -9.90
CA ILE A 18 34.59 -15.93 -8.74
C ILE A 18 33.84 -14.67 -9.20
N LEU A 19 34.44 -13.93 -10.12
CA LEU A 19 33.86 -12.71 -10.68
C LEU A 19 32.57 -12.97 -11.47
N ASN A 20 32.41 -14.14 -12.07
CA ASN A 20 31.19 -14.55 -12.81
C ASN A 20 30.02 -14.99 -11.91
N ASN A 21 30.20 -15.05 -10.59
CA ASN A 21 29.12 -15.41 -9.68
C ASN A 21 28.14 -14.25 -9.51
N VAL A 22 26.99 -14.34 -10.20
CA VAL A 22 25.92 -13.32 -10.17
C VAL A 22 25.21 -13.19 -8.82
N ASP A 23 25.30 -14.21 -7.96
CA ASP A 23 24.68 -14.21 -6.63
C ASP A 23 25.52 -13.46 -5.57
N LEU A 24 26.76 -13.11 -5.90
CA LEU A 24 27.67 -12.34 -5.04
C LEU A 24 27.65 -10.85 -5.40
N THR A 25 27.62 -10.02 -4.36
CA THR A 25 27.81 -8.57 -4.46
C THR A 25 29.25 -8.21 -4.87
N ASN A 26 29.47 -6.97 -5.28
CA ASN A 26 30.82 -6.53 -5.68
C ASN A 26 31.77 -6.46 -4.48
N ASN A 27 31.26 -6.14 -3.28
CA ASN A 27 32.05 -6.18 -2.05
C ASN A 27 32.45 -7.60 -1.66
N GLU A 28 31.53 -8.57 -1.69
CA GLU A 28 31.86 -9.98 -1.37
C GLU A 28 32.93 -10.54 -2.33
N VAL A 29 32.83 -10.20 -3.63
CA VAL A 29 33.85 -10.59 -4.60
C VAL A 29 35.17 -9.83 -4.39
N ALA A 30 35.12 -8.56 -4.00
CA ALA A 30 36.32 -7.78 -3.70
C ALA A 30 37.09 -8.35 -2.49
N GLU A 31 36.39 -8.74 -1.43
CA GLU A 31 36.97 -9.40 -0.26
C GLU A 31 37.59 -10.76 -0.62
N GLN A 32 36.87 -11.61 -1.36
CA GLN A 32 37.39 -12.93 -1.76
C GLN A 32 38.60 -12.85 -2.68
N LEU A 33 38.68 -11.83 -3.52
CA LEU A 33 39.79 -11.63 -4.46
C LEU A 33 40.91 -10.76 -3.89
N ASN A 34 40.74 -10.22 -2.69
CA ASN A 34 41.63 -9.21 -2.10
C ASN A 34 41.96 -8.07 -3.10
N ARG A 35 40.93 -7.61 -3.81
CA ARG A 35 40.98 -6.51 -4.80
C ARG A 35 40.07 -5.38 -4.33
N SER A 36 40.27 -4.18 -4.89
CA SER A 36 39.37 -3.07 -4.59
C SER A 36 38.00 -3.28 -5.24
N TYR A 37 36.95 -2.79 -4.55
CA TYR A 37 35.58 -2.73 -5.09
C TYR A 37 35.54 -2.15 -6.51
N GLN A 38 36.29 -1.05 -6.75
CA GLN A 38 36.31 -0.38 -8.06
C GLN A 38 36.90 -1.28 -9.15
N ALA A 39 37.94 -2.07 -8.86
CA ALA A 39 38.51 -3.00 -9.82
C ALA A 39 37.51 -4.10 -10.21
N VAL A 40 36.80 -4.68 -9.23
CA VAL A 40 35.77 -5.70 -9.46
C VAL A 40 34.60 -5.13 -10.26
N LYS A 41 34.12 -3.93 -9.90
CA LYS A 41 33.02 -3.24 -10.58
C LYS A 41 33.34 -2.97 -12.05
N ILE A 42 34.50 -2.38 -12.34
CA ILE A 42 34.94 -2.10 -13.71
C ILE A 42 35.03 -3.40 -14.51
N LYS A 43 35.64 -4.44 -13.94
CA LYS A 43 35.82 -5.70 -14.66
C LYS A 43 34.52 -6.43 -14.96
N ARG A 44 33.57 -6.43 -14.01
CA ARG A 44 32.22 -6.99 -14.25
C ARG A 44 31.45 -6.21 -15.32
N LEU A 45 31.60 -4.88 -15.37
CA LEU A 45 31.00 -4.05 -16.42
C LEU A 45 31.60 -4.35 -17.80
N GLU A 46 32.92 -4.50 -17.92
CA GLU A 46 33.60 -4.90 -19.17
C GLU A 46 33.08 -6.25 -19.70
N LEU A 47 32.80 -7.19 -18.79
CA LEU A 47 32.33 -8.53 -19.12
C LEU A 47 30.79 -8.62 -19.23
N GLY A 48 30.06 -7.51 -19.05
CA GLY A 48 28.60 -7.49 -19.11
C GLY A 48 27.89 -8.23 -17.97
N ILE A 49 28.57 -8.51 -16.86
CA ILE A 49 28.06 -9.29 -15.74
C ILE A 49 27.26 -8.38 -14.81
N LYS A 50 25.95 -8.62 -14.71
CA LYS A 50 25.08 -7.92 -13.75
C LYS A 50 25.23 -8.55 -12.36
N ALA A 51 26.01 -7.92 -11.51
CA ALA A 51 26.16 -8.31 -10.10
C ALA A 51 24.87 -8.11 -9.31
N LYS A 52 24.69 -8.90 -8.24
CA LYS A 52 23.70 -8.65 -7.21
C LYS A 52 23.91 -7.25 -6.61
N SER A 53 22.87 -6.42 -6.67
CA SER A 53 22.91 -5.04 -6.18
C SER A 53 22.97 -5.00 -4.65
N GLU A 54 24.01 -4.38 -4.10
CA GLU A 54 24.14 -4.08 -2.65
C GLU A 54 23.05 -3.12 -2.15
N ILE A 55 22.44 -2.35 -3.05
CA ILE A 55 21.66 -1.17 -2.68
C ILE A 55 20.16 -1.49 -2.47
N ASP A 56 19.67 -2.64 -2.94
CA ASP A 56 18.22 -2.80 -3.17
C ASP A 56 17.49 -3.82 -2.30
N TYR A 57 18.19 -4.64 -1.49
CA TYR A 57 17.50 -5.59 -0.61
C TYR A 57 17.05 -4.92 0.70
N TRP A 58 15.89 -4.28 0.66
CA TRP A 58 15.15 -3.92 1.88
C TRP A 58 14.37 -5.13 2.35
N THR A 59 14.67 -5.62 3.55
CA THR A 59 13.93 -6.73 4.16
C THR A 59 12.52 -6.29 4.56
N ASP A 60 11.58 -7.23 4.63
CA ASP A 60 10.22 -6.95 5.10
C ASP A 60 10.21 -6.37 6.52
N GLN A 61 11.13 -6.82 7.37
CA GLN A 61 11.29 -6.31 8.72
C GLN A 61 11.71 -4.82 8.74
N GLU A 62 12.66 -4.43 7.88
CA GLU A 62 13.06 -3.02 7.75
C GLU A 62 11.94 -2.17 7.16
N ILE A 63 11.18 -2.69 6.19
CA ILE A 63 10.02 -1.98 5.62
C ILE A 63 8.94 -1.77 6.69
N VAL A 64 8.63 -2.81 7.47
CA VAL A 64 7.72 -2.71 8.61
C VAL A 64 8.25 -1.71 9.63
N PHE A 65 9.54 -1.72 9.92
CA PHE A 65 10.16 -0.76 10.83
C PHE A 65 10.01 0.68 10.34
N LEU A 66 10.27 0.96 9.05
CA LEU A 66 10.03 2.28 8.46
C LEU A 66 8.56 2.72 8.58
N SER A 67 7.62 1.79 8.37
CA SER A 67 6.18 2.07 8.42
C SER A 67 5.68 2.37 9.85
N LYS A 68 6.29 1.77 10.87
CA LYS A 68 5.93 1.98 12.28
C LYS A 68 6.60 3.22 12.88
N ASN A 69 7.76 3.60 12.36
CA ASN A 69 8.59 4.66 12.93
C ASN A 69 8.61 5.91 12.04
N ARG A 70 7.45 6.32 11.51
CA ARG A 70 7.35 7.47 10.58
C ARG A 70 7.76 8.81 11.21
N LEU A 71 7.64 8.91 12.53
CA LEU A 71 7.96 10.11 13.31
C LEU A 71 9.46 10.31 13.52
N LEU A 72 10.26 9.24 13.38
CA LEU A 72 11.71 9.33 13.51
C LEU A 72 12.30 10.04 12.30
N SER A 73 13.32 10.85 12.56
CA SER A 73 14.17 11.44 11.52
C SER A 73 14.88 10.35 10.72
N ASN A 74 15.27 10.66 9.49
CA ASN A 74 16.05 9.71 8.69
C ASN A 74 17.35 9.32 9.41
N LYS A 75 17.95 10.24 10.15
CA LYS A 75 19.11 9.98 11.01
C LYS A 75 18.82 8.94 12.09
N GLU A 76 17.80 9.13 12.91
CA GLU A 76 17.45 8.17 13.98
C GLU A 76 17.08 6.78 13.44
N ILE A 77 16.37 6.73 12.30
CA ILE A 77 16.06 5.47 11.63
C ILE A 77 17.35 4.80 11.15
N SER A 78 18.24 5.57 10.51
CA SER A 78 19.49 5.08 9.94
C SER A 78 20.40 4.46 11.01
N GLU A 79 20.49 5.08 12.18
CA GLU A 79 21.22 4.57 13.35
C GLU A 79 20.61 3.27 13.88
N LYS A 80 19.27 3.14 13.88
CA LYS A 80 18.57 1.96 14.38
C LYS A 80 18.63 0.75 13.45
N ILE A 81 18.67 0.95 12.13
CA ILE A 81 18.67 -0.16 11.15
C ILE A 81 20.02 -0.35 10.45
N GLY A 82 21.06 0.38 10.86
CA GLY A 82 22.41 0.24 10.32
C GLY A 82 22.53 0.60 8.84
N ARG A 83 21.73 1.56 8.35
CA ARG A 83 21.76 2.04 6.95
C ARG A 83 22.25 3.48 6.89
N THR A 84 22.55 3.97 5.69
CA THR A 84 22.82 5.41 5.49
C THR A 84 21.52 6.22 5.51
N GLU A 85 21.59 7.44 6.03
CA GLU A 85 20.45 8.38 6.04
C GLU A 85 19.85 8.57 4.63
N GLN A 86 20.71 8.65 3.62
CA GLN A 86 20.31 8.82 2.23
C GLN A 86 19.55 7.59 1.68
N SER A 87 19.98 6.37 2.04
CA SER A 87 19.26 5.14 1.66
C SER A 87 17.87 5.10 2.31
N VAL A 88 17.79 5.43 3.61
CA VAL A 88 16.53 5.55 4.35
C VAL A 88 15.60 6.57 3.69
N SER A 89 16.11 7.77 3.39
CA SER A 89 15.34 8.83 2.73
C SER A 89 14.78 8.38 1.37
N LEU A 90 15.64 7.80 0.52
CA LEU A 90 15.23 7.31 -0.80
C LEU A 90 14.18 6.21 -0.70
N LYS A 91 14.35 5.26 0.23
CA LYS A 91 13.36 4.20 0.42
C LYS A 91 12.06 4.73 0.98
N ARG A 92 12.11 5.58 2.00
CA ARG A 92 10.91 6.23 2.56
C ARG A 92 10.17 6.98 1.48
N ASN A 93 10.85 7.77 0.64
CA ASN A 93 10.23 8.46 -0.50
C ASN A 93 9.57 7.48 -1.48
N ARG A 94 10.24 6.38 -1.85
CA ARG A 94 9.66 5.33 -2.72
C ARG A 94 8.45 4.63 -2.10
N LEU A 95 8.42 4.50 -0.78
CA LEU A 95 7.32 3.93 -0.01
C LEU A 95 6.22 4.97 0.33
N GLY A 96 6.37 6.23 -0.06
CA GLY A 96 5.47 7.31 0.36
C GLY A 96 5.59 7.70 1.85
N LEU A 97 6.62 7.21 2.54
CA LEU A 97 6.91 7.45 3.96
C LEU A 97 7.80 8.67 4.20
N SER A 98 7.98 9.55 3.20
CA SER A 98 8.82 10.75 3.29
C SER A 98 8.42 11.62 4.48
N GLN A 99 9.28 12.55 4.91
CA GLN A 99 8.84 13.62 5.82
C GLN A 99 7.53 14.22 5.29
N LEU A 100 6.62 14.48 6.22
CA LEU A 100 5.21 14.77 5.99
C LEU A 100 5.04 15.82 4.91
N SER A 101 4.77 15.38 3.68
CA SER A 101 4.54 16.27 2.55
C SER A 101 3.26 17.06 2.81
N LYS A 102 3.03 18.22 2.18
CA LYS A 102 1.72 18.92 2.26
C LYS A 102 0.54 17.98 1.94
N ASN A 103 0.75 16.96 1.12
CA ASN A 103 -0.26 16.00 0.74
C ASN A 103 -0.27 14.81 1.71
N TYR A 104 -1.48 14.36 2.05
CA TYR A 104 -1.68 13.11 2.78
C TYR A 104 -1.44 11.92 1.84
N ASP A 105 -0.64 10.97 2.29
CA ASP A 105 -0.50 9.71 1.58
C ASP A 105 -1.67 8.74 1.85
N GLU A 106 -1.66 7.62 1.14
CA GLU A 106 -2.70 6.59 1.18
C GLU A 106 -2.89 5.99 2.57
N PHE A 107 -1.81 5.75 3.32
CA PHE A 107 -1.88 5.21 4.67
C PHE A 107 -2.47 6.23 5.65
N GLU A 108 -2.06 7.50 5.53
CA GLU A 108 -2.57 8.56 6.39
C GLU A 108 -4.08 8.75 6.17
N ILE A 109 -4.55 8.68 4.94
CA ILE A 109 -5.99 8.73 4.61
C ILE A 109 -6.72 7.51 5.17
N GLU A 110 -6.21 6.28 4.97
CA GLU A 110 -6.83 5.05 5.49
C GLU A 110 -6.91 5.08 7.02
N TYR A 111 -5.81 5.46 7.68
CA TYR A 111 -5.75 5.57 9.13
C TYR A 111 -6.74 6.63 9.64
N LEU A 112 -6.84 7.78 8.95
CA LEU A 112 -7.79 8.83 9.31
C LEU A 112 -9.22 8.32 9.26
N ILE A 113 -9.65 7.73 8.14
CA ILE A 113 -11.02 7.23 7.96
C ILE A 113 -11.39 6.19 9.02
N VAL A 114 -10.48 5.27 9.34
CA VAL A 114 -10.74 4.18 10.29
C VAL A 114 -10.79 4.68 11.73
N ASN A 115 -9.96 5.67 12.09
CA ASN A 115 -9.75 6.04 13.49
C ASN A 115 -10.41 7.37 13.89
N TYR A 116 -10.91 8.18 12.96
CA TYR A 116 -11.40 9.54 13.26
C TYR A 116 -12.48 9.62 14.35
N HIS A 117 -13.31 8.58 14.47
CA HIS A 117 -14.38 8.52 15.48
C HIS A 117 -14.06 7.58 16.66
N GLU A 118 -12.98 6.83 16.58
CA GLU A 118 -12.52 5.88 17.60
C GLU A 118 -11.42 6.47 18.49
N LYS A 119 -10.66 7.43 17.96
CA LYS A 119 -9.54 8.10 18.62
C LYS A 119 -9.76 9.61 18.66
N THR A 120 -9.16 10.26 19.64
CA THR A 120 -9.11 11.72 19.66
C THR A 120 -8.27 12.24 18.49
N THR A 121 -8.61 13.42 17.99
CA THR A 121 -7.82 14.09 16.94
C THR A 121 -6.36 14.27 17.34
N LYS A 122 -6.08 14.42 18.64
CA LYS A 122 -4.72 14.48 19.20
C LYS A 122 -3.96 13.17 19.04
N GLU A 123 -4.56 12.03 19.42
CA GLU A 123 -3.92 10.72 19.24
C GLU A 123 -3.66 10.40 17.76
N ILE A 124 -4.56 10.81 16.87
CA ILE A 124 -4.39 10.64 15.43
C ILE A 124 -3.27 11.55 14.91
N ALA A 125 -3.24 12.81 15.36
CA ALA A 125 -2.19 13.77 15.03
C ALA A 125 -0.82 13.25 15.47
N GLU A 126 -0.69 12.75 16.70
CA GLU A 126 0.53 12.14 17.23
C GLU A 126 0.94 10.92 16.41
N PHE A 127 0.01 10.01 16.12
CA PHE A 127 0.31 8.81 15.34
C PHE A 127 0.76 9.10 13.90
N LEU A 128 0.11 10.06 13.23
CA LEU A 128 0.44 10.44 11.86
C LEU A 128 1.56 11.50 11.79
N GLY A 129 1.99 12.06 12.93
CA GLY A 129 2.95 13.17 13.00
C GLY A 129 2.43 14.49 12.45
N ARG A 130 1.12 14.61 12.21
CA ARG A 130 0.48 15.79 11.61
C ARG A 130 0.04 16.76 12.71
N SER A 131 -0.16 18.02 12.34
CA SER A 131 -0.84 18.96 13.25
C SER A 131 -2.32 18.58 13.40
N ILE A 132 -2.90 18.85 14.58
CA ILE A 132 -4.34 18.67 14.84
C ILE A 132 -5.19 19.41 13.79
N SER A 133 -4.78 20.65 13.43
CA SER A 133 -5.46 21.45 12.42
C SER A 133 -5.44 20.80 11.03
N SER A 134 -4.31 20.20 10.64
CA SER A 134 -4.19 19.48 9.36
C SER A 134 -5.14 18.30 9.30
N ILE A 135 -5.24 17.55 10.40
CA ILE A 135 -6.12 16.39 10.52
C ILE A 135 -7.60 16.80 10.41
N GLN A 136 -8.00 17.89 11.09
CA GLN A 136 -9.37 18.40 11.03
C GLN A 136 -9.74 18.86 9.61
N SER A 137 -8.86 19.63 8.96
CA SER A 137 -9.08 20.06 7.58
C SER A 137 -9.19 18.87 6.63
N LYS A 138 -8.33 17.86 6.77
CA LYS A 138 -8.39 16.68 5.91
C LYS A 138 -9.64 15.85 6.15
N ALA A 139 -10.06 15.70 7.40
CA ALA A 139 -11.31 15.02 7.74
C ALA A 139 -12.55 15.74 7.20
N TYR A 140 -12.54 17.08 7.19
CA TYR A 140 -13.59 17.88 6.58
C TYR A 140 -13.63 17.67 5.06
N GLU A 141 -12.48 17.72 4.38
CA GLU A 141 -12.36 17.43 2.94
C GLU A 141 -12.86 16.02 2.60
N LEU A 142 -12.59 15.04 3.47
CA LEU A 142 -13.05 13.65 3.32
C LEU A 142 -14.50 13.43 3.76
N GLY A 143 -15.17 14.42 4.34
CA GLY A 143 -16.57 14.31 4.81
C GLY A 143 -16.75 13.38 6.02
N ILE A 144 -15.70 13.10 6.79
CA ILE A 144 -15.74 12.17 7.94
C ILE A 144 -15.87 12.89 9.29
N THR A 145 -16.22 14.18 9.31
CA THR A 145 -16.33 14.97 10.55
C THR A 145 -17.58 14.62 11.36
N LYS A 146 -18.66 14.18 10.70
CA LYS A 146 -19.94 13.89 11.34
C LYS A 146 -20.06 12.40 11.70
N LYS A 147 -20.08 12.11 13.01
CA LYS A 147 -20.25 10.76 13.57
C LYS A 147 -21.55 10.06 13.12
N SER A 148 -22.60 10.82 12.80
CA SER A 148 -23.85 10.26 12.31
C SER A 148 -23.68 9.57 10.95
N GLU A 149 -22.80 10.06 10.07
CA GLU A 149 -22.65 9.59 8.69
C GLU A 149 -21.76 8.34 8.57
N TYR A 150 -21.00 7.99 9.61
CA TYR A 150 -20.11 6.82 9.63
C TYR A 150 -20.83 5.53 10.03
N TRP A 151 -20.61 4.44 9.29
CA TRP A 151 -21.11 3.09 9.59
C TRP A 151 -19.93 2.15 9.90
N SER A 152 -19.76 1.77 11.17
CA SER A 152 -18.70 0.87 11.60
C SER A 152 -18.93 -0.56 11.09
N LYS A 153 -17.86 -1.37 11.05
CA LYS A 153 -17.96 -2.81 10.68
C LYS A 153 -18.94 -3.56 11.58
N GLN A 154 -18.98 -3.21 12.87
CA GLN A 154 -19.90 -3.80 13.84
C GLN A 154 -21.34 -3.36 13.56
N GLU A 155 -21.59 -2.07 13.28
CA GLU A 155 -22.91 -1.56 12.93
C GLU A 155 -23.45 -2.20 11.64
N ILE A 156 -22.59 -2.39 10.63
CA ILE A 156 -22.95 -3.08 9.38
C ILE A 156 -23.28 -4.55 9.64
N LYS A 157 -22.48 -5.24 10.47
CA LYS A 157 -22.73 -6.63 10.86
C LYS A 157 -24.07 -6.75 11.59
N LEU A 158 -24.31 -5.89 12.57
CA LEU A 158 -25.57 -5.83 13.33
C LEU A 158 -26.77 -5.55 12.42
N LEU A 159 -26.64 -4.61 11.47
CA LEU A 159 -27.68 -4.30 10.49
C LEU A 159 -28.01 -5.50 9.60
N LYS A 160 -26.99 -6.24 9.12
CA LYS A 160 -27.18 -7.45 8.29
C LYS A 160 -27.87 -8.58 9.07
N THR A 161 -27.42 -8.87 10.29
CA THR A 161 -28.02 -9.92 11.13
C THR A 161 -29.47 -9.59 11.49
N ASN A 162 -29.81 -8.30 11.62
CA ASN A 162 -31.14 -7.84 12.01
C ASN A 162 -31.94 -7.25 10.84
N ILE A 163 -31.59 -7.55 9.58
CA ILE A 163 -32.14 -6.87 8.40
C ILE A 163 -33.68 -6.95 8.30
N LYS A 164 -34.28 -8.01 8.87
CA LYS A 164 -35.73 -8.26 8.90
C LYS A 164 -36.48 -7.42 9.95
N LYS A 165 -35.78 -6.82 10.92
CA LYS A 165 -36.41 -5.95 11.93
C LYS A 165 -36.93 -4.65 11.30
N SER A 166 -37.91 -4.04 11.96
CA SER A 166 -38.45 -2.75 11.56
C SER A 166 -37.35 -1.67 11.58
N ASN A 167 -37.51 -0.63 10.78
CA ASN A 167 -36.52 0.44 10.70
C ASN A 167 -36.43 1.21 12.03
N GLU A 168 -37.54 1.30 12.77
CA GLU A 168 -37.64 1.89 14.09
C GLU A 168 -36.85 1.09 15.14
N SER A 169 -36.98 -0.24 15.12
CA SER A 169 -36.18 -1.11 15.99
C SER A 169 -34.68 -1.03 15.67
N LEU A 170 -34.33 -0.98 14.39
CA LEU A 170 -32.93 -0.86 13.94
C LEU A 170 -32.34 0.52 14.26
N SER A 171 -33.14 1.58 14.12
CA SER A 171 -32.75 2.95 14.46
C SER A 171 -32.37 3.06 15.94
N LYS A 172 -33.19 2.48 16.83
CA LYS A 172 -32.91 2.41 18.27
C LYS A 172 -31.68 1.54 18.58
N LEU A 173 -31.57 0.38 17.93
CA LEU A 173 -30.46 -0.56 18.15
C LEU A 173 -29.09 0.02 17.74
N LEU A 174 -29.05 0.75 16.62
CA LEU A 174 -27.82 1.26 16.02
C LEU A 174 -27.55 2.73 16.36
N ASN A 175 -28.47 3.38 17.07
CA ASN A 175 -28.44 4.82 17.34
C ASN A 175 -28.23 5.66 16.05
N LYS A 176 -28.97 5.31 14.99
CA LYS A 176 -28.96 5.97 13.68
C LYS A 176 -30.34 6.49 13.33
N SER A 177 -30.44 7.52 12.50
CA SER A 177 -31.74 8.02 12.05
C SER A 177 -32.45 7.00 11.15
N LEU A 178 -33.79 7.04 11.13
CA LEU A 178 -34.60 6.18 10.26
C LEU A 178 -34.15 6.25 8.80
N ASN A 179 -33.87 7.44 8.30
CA ASN A 179 -33.39 7.65 6.93
C ASN A 179 -32.06 6.94 6.68
N GLN A 180 -31.12 6.99 7.64
CA GLN A 180 -29.84 6.30 7.51
C GLN A 180 -30.00 4.78 7.43
N ILE A 181 -30.91 4.22 8.25
CA ILE A 181 -31.25 2.79 8.19
C ILE A 181 -31.82 2.45 6.82
N VAL A 182 -32.81 3.23 6.33
CA VAL A 182 -33.46 3.02 5.04
C VAL A 182 -32.44 3.05 3.89
N TYR A 183 -31.61 4.10 3.83
CA TYR A 183 -30.60 4.24 2.79
C TYR A 183 -29.58 3.10 2.83
N LYS A 184 -29.10 2.72 4.03
CA LYS A 184 -28.12 1.63 4.16
C LYS A 184 -28.72 0.28 3.79
N LYS A 185 -29.98 -0.01 4.15
CA LYS A 185 -30.69 -1.24 3.74
C LYS A 185 -30.88 -1.31 2.23
N ALA A 186 -31.33 -0.22 1.61
CA ALA A 186 -31.49 -0.14 0.15
C ALA A 186 -30.16 -0.36 -0.57
N HIS A 187 -29.08 0.22 -0.05
CA HIS A 187 -27.74 0.05 -0.57
C HIS A 187 -27.26 -1.42 -0.49
N LEU A 188 -27.42 -2.07 0.68
CA LEU A 188 -27.06 -3.47 0.86
C LEU A 188 -27.85 -4.40 -0.10
N LYS A 189 -29.14 -4.13 -0.29
CA LYS A 189 -29.99 -4.87 -1.25
C LYS A 189 -29.54 -4.65 -2.70
N SER A 190 -29.13 -3.43 -3.06
CA SER A 190 -28.59 -3.14 -4.39
C SER A 190 -27.29 -3.91 -4.67
N ILE A 191 -26.42 -4.05 -3.67
CA ILE A 191 -25.20 -4.87 -3.78
C ILE A 191 -25.58 -6.34 -3.97
N GLU A 192 -26.49 -6.88 -3.16
CA GLU A 192 -26.92 -8.29 -3.28
C GLU A 192 -27.50 -8.61 -4.67
N ASN A 193 -28.34 -7.71 -5.21
CA ASN A 193 -28.90 -7.86 -6.56
C ASN A 193 -27.82 -7.79 -7.65
N ARG A 194 -26.82 -6.91 -7.52
CA ARG A 194 -25.67 -6.86 -8.45
C ARG A 194 -24.87 -8.16 -8.39
N THR A 195 -24.66 -8.70 -7.19
CA THR A 195 -23.92 -9.97 -6.99
C THR A 195 -24.60 -11.13 -7.72
N LYS A 196 -25.94 -11.22 -7.68
CA LYS A 196 -26.74 -12.25 -8.39
C LYS A 196 -26.72 -12.12 -9.91
N ILE A 197 -26.62 -10.90 -10.44
CA ILE A 197 -26.53 -10.65 -11.90
C ILE A 197 -25.20 -11.16 -12.48
N ILE A 198 -24.17 -11.30 -11.65
CA ILE A 198 -22.81 -11.61 -12.09
C ILE A 198 -22.48 -13.12 -12.03
N ASP A 199 -23.35 -13.95 -11.44
CA ASP A 199 -23.26 -15.42 -11.55
C ASP A 199 -23.53 -15.94 -12.98
N GLU A 200 -24.00 -15.08 -13.90
CA GLU A 200 -24.09 -15.36 -15.33
C GLU A 200 -22.75 -15.02 -16.03
N LYS A 201 -22.22 -15.98 -16.81
CA LYS A 201 -20.88 -15.97 -17.44
C LYS A 201 -20.47 -14.59 -18.01
N ILE A 202 -19.41 -14.03 -17.44
CA ILE A 202 -18.74 -12.83 -17.94
C ILE A 202 -17.90 -13.20 -19.17
N ASP A 203 -18.25 -12.67 -20.34
CA ASP A 203 -17.44 -12.84 -21.55
C ASP A 203 -16.17 -11.98 -21.48
N LYS A 204 -15.06 -12.50 -22.00
CA LYS A 204 -13.69 -12.04 -21.69
C LYS A 204 -13.34 -10.61 -22.12
N ASN A 205 -14.22 -9.86 -22.78
CA ASN A 205 -13.81 -8.58 -23.38
C ASN A 205 -14.90 -7.52 -23.67
N VAL A 206 -16.02 -7.46 -22.93
CA VAL A 206 -16.99 -6.35 -23.11
C VAL A 206 -17.57 -5.88 -21.76
N PRO A 207 -17.70 -4.55 -21.52
CA PRO A 207 -17.79 -3.98 -20.17
C PRO A 207 -19.19 -4.04 -19.60
N PHE A 208 -19.32 -4.41 -18.32
CA PHE A 208 -20.58 -4.17 -17.61
C PHE A 208 -20.79 -2.68 -17.30
N SER A 209 -22.07 -2.28 -17.36
CA SER A 209 -22.69 -1.00 -17.02
C SER A 209 -22.66 0.12 -18.10
N THR A 210 -23.87 0.56 -18.51
CA THR A 210 -24.21 1.84 -19.18
C THR A 210 -24.06 3.06 -18.26
N LYS A 211 -23.84 2.85 -16.96
CA LYS A 211 -23.56 3.89 -15.96
C LYS A 211 -22.06 4.09 -15.76
N GLY A 212 -21.69 5.27 -15.25
CA GLY A 212 -20.32 5.77 -15.14
C GLY A 212 -19.33 4.88 -14.39
N LYS A 213 -18.04 5.12 -14.63
CA LYS A 213 -16.88 4.28 -14.25
C LYS A 213 -16.87 3.79 -12.79
N LEU A 214 -17.35 4.59 -11.83
CA LEU A 214 -17.47 4.18 -10.42
C LEU A 214 -18.33 2.93 -10.23
N ASN A 215 -19.48 2.85 -10.90
CA ASN A 215 -20.39 1.71 -10.75
C ASN A 215 -19.76 0.42 -11.28
N ARG A 216 -18.96 0.52 -12.36
CA ARG A 216 -18.21 -0.63 -12.89
C ARG A 216 -17.28 -1.23 -11.84
N TYR A 217 -16.54 -0.39 -11.13
CA TYR A 217 -15.64 -0.88 -10.08
C TYR A 217 -16.38 -1.46 -8.88
N ILE A 218 -17.53 -0.91 -8.50
CA ILE A 218 -18.39 -1.50 -7.46
C ILE A 218 -18.84 -2.90 -7.88
N ASP A 219 -19.28 -3.06 -9.13
CA ASP A 219 -19.77 -4.33 -9.66
C ASP A 219 -18.65 -5.39 -9.65
N VAL A 220 -17.49 -5.07 -10.22
CA VAL A 220 -16.33 -5.99 -10.28
C VAL A 220 -15.86 -6.37 -8.88
N LEU A 221 -15.74 -5.42 -7.96
CA LEU A 221 -15.30 -5.70 -6.59
C LEU A 221 -16.34 -6.49 -5.79
N SER A 222 -17.63 -6.31 -6.09
CA SER A 222 -18.72 -6.99 -5.37
C SER A 222 -18.70 -8.51 -5.58
N VAL A 223 -18.05 -9.02 -6.63
CA VAL A 223 -17.95 -10.47 -6.92
C VAL A 223 -16.55 -11.03 -6.81
N LEU A 224 -15.54 -10.18 -6.60
CA LEU A 224 -14.17 -10.64 -6.48
C LEU A 224 -14.03 -11.60 -5.29
N GLU A 225 -13.76 -12.87 -5.57
CA GLU A 225 -13.54 -13.92 -4.57
C GLU A 225 -12.18 -13.75 -3.90
N VAL A 226 -12.02 -14.33 -2.71
CA VAL A 226 -10.75 -14.27 -1.97
C VAL A 226 -9.63 -14.87 -2.82
N GLY A 227 -8.52 -14.15 -2.93
CA GLY A 227 -7.37 -14.55 -3.75
C GLY A 227 -7.46 -14.09 -5.21
N HIS A 228 -8.63 -13.70 -5.70
CA HIS A 228 -8.76 -13.11 -7.03
C HIS A 228 -8.26 -11.66 -7.05
N SER A 229 -7.74 -11.26 -8.22
CA SER A 229 -7.19 -9.93 -8.45
C SER A 229 -7.40 -9.46 -9.88
N PHE A 230 -7.43 -8.15 -10.09
CA PHE A 230 -7.42 -7.55 -11.43
C PHE A 230 -6.63 -6.24 -11.45
N GLU A 231 -6.22 -5.83 -12.64
CA GLU A 231 -5.51 -4.57 -12.88
C GLU A 231 -6.44 -3.45 -13.33
N PHE A 232 -6.13 -2.22 -12.94
CA PHE A 232 -6.84 -1.01 -13.32
C PHE A 232 -5.87 0.17 -13.48
N LEU A 233 -6.31 1.23 -14.14
CA LEU A 233 -5.47 2.41 -14.40
C LEU A 233 -5.25 3.24 -13.14
N ASN A 234 -4.04 3.77 -12.97
CA ASN A 234 -3.68 4.65 -11.84
C ASN A 234 -4.58 5.89 -11.75
N THR A 235 -4.98 6.44 -12.90
CA THR A 235 -5.88 7.59 -12.99
C THR A 235 -7.27 7.29 -12.43
N GLU A 236 -7.68 6.03 -12.38
CA GLU A 236 -8.99 5.57 -11.92
C GLU A 236 -8.97 5.08 -10.46
N TYR A 237 -7.84 5.19 -9.77
CA TYR A 237 -7.66 4.74 -8.40
C TYR A 237 -8.68 5.31 -7.42
N HIS A 238 -9.01 6.60 -7.54
CA HIS A 238 -10.02 7.26 -6.72
C HIS A 238 -11.40 6.58 -6.84
N LEU A 239 -11.77 6.09 -8.03
CA LEU A 239 -13.02 5.36 -8.27
C LEU A 239 -12.99 3.98 -7.61
N VAL A 240 -11.84 3.29 -7.65
CA VAL A 240 -11.65 1.99 -7.00
C VAL A 240 -11.72 2.12 -5.47
N ILE A 241 -11.14 3.18 -4.89
CA ILE A 241 -11.24 3.45 -3.45
C ILE A 241 -12.68 3.80 -3.06
N GLN A 242 -13.33 4.67 -3.82
CA GLN A 242 -14.73 4.97 -3.60
C GLN A 242 -15.60 3.70 -3.70
N ALA A 243 -15.32 2.82 -4.67
CA ALA A 243 -15.96 1.52 -4.82
C ALA A 243 -15.73 0.59 -3.61
N LYS A 244 -14.50 0.51 -3.08
CA LYS A 244 -14.18 -0.24 -1.85
C LYS A 244 -14.99 0.23 -0.65
N ASN A 245 -15.18 1.53 -0.49
CA ASN A 245 -15.94 2.09 0.64
C ASN A 245 -17.40 1.64 0.63
N TYR A 246 -17.97 1.39 -0.57
CA TYR A 246 -19.31 0.82 -0.68
C TYR A 246 -19.37 -0.66 -0.26
N LEU A 247 -18.25 -1.38 -0.34
CA LEU A 247 -18.11 -2.80 0.00
C LEU A 247 -17.32 -2.99 1.29
N SER A 248 -17.63 -2.18 2.31
CA SER A 248 -16.95 -2.15 3.62
C SER A 248 -16.87 -3.50 4.36
N GLU A 249 -17.69 -4.48 4.01
CA GLU A 249 -17.63 -5.86 4.51
C GLU A 249 -16.53 -6.71 3.86
N LYS A 250 -15.96 -6.23 2.74
CA LYS A 250 -14.93 -6.88 1.96
C LYS A 250 -13.60 -6.15 2.15
N ILE A 251 -12.57 -6.85 2.59
CA ILE A 251 -11.18 -6.41 2.64
C ILE A 251 -10.54 -6.52 1.24
N PHE A 252 -10.03 -5.39 0.75
CA PHE A 252 -9.26 -5.33 -0.49
C PHE A 252 -7.96 -4.58 -0.26
N ARG A 253 -6.88 -5.04 -0.90
CA ARG A 253 -5.60 -4.33 -0.97
C ARG A 253 -5.28 -3.99 -2.41
N THR A 254 -4.52 -2.90 -2.58
CA THR A 254 -4.01 -2.50 -3.88
C THR A 254 -2.51 -2.31 -3.82
N LYS A 255 -1.80 -2.55 -4.92
CA LYS A 255 -0.40 -2.12 -5.12
C LYS A 255 -0.23 -1.59 -6.54
N PRO A 256 0.71 -0.68 -6.77
CA PRO A 256 1.22 -0.41 -8.12
C PRO A 256 1.74 -1.70 -8.76
N GLU A 257 1.25 -2.03 -9.95
CA GLU A 257 1.74 -3.17 -10.74
C GLU A 257 2.72 -2.68 -11.81
N THR A 258 2.40 -1.54 -12.43
CA THR A 258 3.28 -0.85 -13.38
C THR A 258 3.29 0.66 -13.10
N LYS A 259 4.00 1.44 -13.94
CA LYS A 259 3.98 2.91 -13.88
C LYS A 259 2.59 3.50 -14.14
N THR A 260 1.73 2.79 -14.87
CA THR A 260 0.40 3.28 -15.31
C THR A 260 -0.76 2.48 -14.72
N THR A 261 -0.50 1.29 -14.17
CA THR A 261 -1.53 0.38 -13.62
C THR A 261 -1.28 -0.01 -12.17
N ARG A 262 -2.39 -0.30 -11.48
CA ARG A 262 -2.44 -0.86 -10.13
C ARG A 262 -3.21 -2.16 -10.17
N ARG A 263 -2.84 -3.10 -9.30
CA ARG A 263 -3.58 -4.33 -9.06
C ARG A 263 -4.36 -4.22 -7.76
N ILE A 264 -5.59 -4.70 -7.75
CA ILE A 264 -6.42 -4.87 -6.55
C ILE A 264 -6.71 -6.35 -6.35
N TRP A 265 -6.64 -6.83 -5.11
CA TRP A 265 -6.98 -8.20 -4.76
C TRP A 265 -7.86 -8.26 -3.51
N ARG A 266 -8.71 -9.27 -3.46
CA ARG A 266 -9.60 -9.56 -2.34
C ARG A 266 -8.85 -10.39 -1.30
N LEU A 267 -8.90 -9.94 -0.06
CA LEU A 267 -8.38 -10.67 1.11
C LEU A 267 -9.52 -11.28 1.93
N ASN A 268 -9.18 -12.29 2.74
CA ASN A 268 -10.06 -12.83 3.79
C ASN A 268 -10.56 -11.72 4.72
#